data_AF-A0A2U9IEA7-F1
#
_entry.id   AF-A0A2U9IEA7-F1
#
_cell.length_a   1.000
_cell.length_b   1.000
_cell.length_c   1.000
_cell.angle_alpha   90.00
_cell.angle_beta   90.00
_cell.angle_gamma   90.00
#
_symmetry.space_group_name_H-M   'P 1'
#
loop_
_entity.id
_entity.type
_entity.pdbx_description
1 polymer ?
#
loop_
_entity_poly.entity_id
_entity_poly.type
_entity_poly.pdbx_seq_one_letter_code
_entity_poly.pdbx_strand_id
1 'polypeptide(L)'
;MNFRKVNLYLRKLLKYNMESLAVATKSSIYLDKLGFEVSYKPENGYKIEYSYIPINSVKEAILYEIHNSEEKELGRFSNLDNILEVVKYLEKYPQKVVENILQTLK
;
A
#
# COMPACT_ATOMS: atom_id res chain seq x y z
N MET A 1 -40.83 -0.89 -21.87
CA MET A 1 -39.42 -0.56 -21.57
C MET A 1 -39.12 -1.10 -20.16
N ASN A 2 -38.17 -2.03 -20.03
CA ASN A 2 -38.11 -2.97 -18.90
C ASN A 2 -37.30 -2.39 -17.72
N PHE A 3 -37.96 -1.64 -16.83
CA PHE A 3 -37.37 -0.89 -15.71
C PHE A 3 -36.49 -1.72 -14.76
N ARG A 4 -36.71 -3.03 -14.66
CA ARG A 4 -35.87 -3.94 -13.84
C ARG A 4 -34.43 -4.06 -14.35
N LYS A 5 -34.20 -4.03 -15.67
CA LYS A 5 -32.84 -4.13 -16.23
C LYS A 5 -32.05 -2.85 -16.00
N VAL A 6 -32.69 -1.68 -16.09
CA VAL A 6 -32.05 -0.37 -15.87
C VAL A 6 -31.55 -0.24 -14.43
N ASN A 7 -32.33 -0.71 -13.44
CA ASN A 7 -31.95 -0.67 -12.03
C ASN A 7 -30.74 -1.59 -11.72
N LEU A 8 -30.64 -2.75 -12.38
CA LEU A 8 -29.49 -3.65 -12.22
C LEU A 8 -28.20 -3.07 -12.80
N TYR A 9 -28.28 -2.41 -13.95
CA TYR A 9 -27.13 -1.72 -14.56
C TYR A 9 -26.67 -0.54 -13.71
N LEU A 10 -27.60 0.26 -13.18
CA LEU A 10 -27.27 1.36 -12.27
C LEU A 10 -26.62 0.87 -10.97
N ARG A 11 -27.09 -0.24 -10.39
CA ARG A 11 -26.45 -0.86 -9.21
C ARG A 11 -25.05 -1.40 -9.51
N LYS A 12 -24.84 -2.02 -10.67
CA LYS A 12 -23.51 -2.47 -11.11
C LYS A 12 -22.57 -1.30 -11.34
N LEU A 13 -23.03 -0.23 -11.99
CA LEU A 13 -22.25 0.99 -12.21
C LEU A 13 -21.90 1.70 -10.90
N LEU A 14 -22.83 1.76 -9.95
CA LEU A 14 -22.56 2.30 -8.61
C LEU A 14 -21.58 1.44 -7.82
N LYS A 15 -21.70 0.11 -7.89
CA LYS A 15 -20.74 -0.81 -7.24
C LYS A 15 -19.35 -0.69 -7.87
N TYR A 16 -19.26 -0.64 -9.19
CA TYR A 16 -17.99 -0.50 -9.91
C TYR A 16 -17.35 0.88 -9.70
N ASN A 17 -18.15 1.94 -9.63
CA ASN A 17 -17.67 3.27 -9.24
C ASN A 17 -17.24 3.34 -7.78
N MET A 18 -17.91 2.63 -6.86
CA MET A 18 -17.49 2.53 -5.45
C MET A 18 -16.19 1.72 -5.30
N GLU A 19 -16.00 0.69 -6.12
CA GLU A 19 -14.75 -0.09 -6.18
C GLU A 19 -13.59 0.71 -6.80
N SER A 20 -13.85 1.60 -7.77
CA SER A 20 -12.84 2.51 -8.34
C SER A 20 -12.63 3.80 -7.52
N LEU A 21 -13.57 4.18 -6.65
CA LEU A 21 -13.44 5.21 -5.61
C LEU A 21 -12.68 4.70 -4.35
N ALA A 22 -12.31 3.42 -4.31
CA ALA A 22 -11.83 2.77 -3.09
C ALA A 22 -10.36 3.09 -2.72
N VAL A 23 -9.53 3.64 -3.60
CA VAL A 23 -8.15 4.08 -3.29
C VAL A 23 -7.93 5.44 -3.95
N ALA A 24 -7.84 6.52 -3.17
CA ALA A 24 -7.72 7.88 -3.70
C ALA A 24 -6.33 8.19 -4.25
N THR A 25 -5.30 7.56 -3.71
CA THR A 25 -3.91 7.77 -4.10
C THR A 25 -3.14 6.49 -3.86
N LYS A 26 -2.49 5.98 -4.91
CA LYS A 26 -1.53 4.89 -4.85
C LYS A 26 -0.20 5.40 -5.38
N SER A 27 0.87 5.16 -4.64
CA SER A 27 2.20 5.60 -5.03
C SER A 27 3.26 4.74 -4.37
N SER A 28 4.49 4.87 -4.85
CA SER A 28 5.56 3.97 -4.49
C SER A 28 6.83 4.76 -4.23
N ILE A 29 7.54 4.38 -3.18
CA ILE A 29 8.91 4.83 -2.92
C ILE A 29 9.84 3.63 -3.05
N TYR A 30 11.03 3.86 -3.57
CA TYR A 30 12.09 2.86 -3.68
C TYR A 30 13.17 3.17 -2.67
N LEU A 31 13.69 2.14 -2.02
CA LEU A 31 14.75 2.26 -1.03
C LEU A 31 15.93 1.36 -1.42
N ASP A 32 17.15 1.81 -1.15
CA ASP A 32 18.34 0.96 -1.26
C ASP A 32 18.36 -0.15 -0.19
N LYS A 33 19.40 -0.99 -0.19
CA LYS A 33 19.58 -2.08 0.80
C LYS A 33 19.65 -1.59 2.25
N LEU A 34 20.00 -0.32 2.48
CA LEU A 34 20.13 0.28 3.80
C LEU A 34 18.83 1.00 4.23
N GLY A 35 17.86 1.12 3.32
CA GLY A 35 16.57 1.75 3.55
C GLY A 35 16.50 3.23 3.18
N PHE A 36 17.50 3.79 2.49
CA PHE A 36 17.47 5.18 2.02
C PHE A 36 16.71 5.30 0.70
N GLU A 37 15.92 6.37 0.57
CA GLU A 37 15.12 6.61 -0.63
C GLU A 37 16.01 6.87 -1.86
N VAL A 38 15.62 6.24 -2.97
CA VAL A 38 16.27 6.36 -4.27
C VAL A 38 15.23 6.68 -5.34
N SER A 39 15.62 7.48 -6.33
CA SER A 39 14.71 7.93 -7.40
C SER A 39 14.46 6.88 -8.49
N TYR A 40 15.11 5.72 -8.41
CA TYR A 40 15.02 4.65 -9.40
C TYR A 40 14.77 3.31 -8.71
N LYS A 41 14.20 2.34 -9.44
CA LYS A 41 14.02 0.98 -8.94
C LYS A 41 15.40 0.31 -8.78
N PRO A 42 15.86 -0.04 -7.57
CA PRO A 42 17.15 -0.68 -7.38
C PRO A 42 17.09 -2.15 -7.82
N GLU A 43 18.23 -2.73 -8.22
CA GLU A 43 18.30 -4.18 -8.45
C GLU A 43 18.13 -4.99 -7.15
N ASN A 44 18.56 -4.39 -6.04
CA ASN A 44 18.43 -4.98 -4.71
C ASN A 44 18.12 -3.87 -3.70
N GLY A 45 17.08 -4.05 -2.90
CA GLY A 45 16.61 -3.04 -1.97
C GLY A 45 15.18 -3.29 -1.54
N TYR A 46 14.41 -2.23 -1.36
CA TYR A 46 13.00 -2.31 -0.95
C TYR A 46 12.13 -1.40 -1.79
N LYS A 47 10.83 -1.70 -1.80
CA LYS A 47 9.79 -0.82 -2.32
C LYS A 47 8.68 -0.75 -1.29
N ILE A 48 8.18 0.44 -1.04
CA ILE A 48 7.01 0.64 -0.20
C ILE A 48 5.91 1.20 -1.09
N GLU A 49 4.83 0.45 -1.26
CA GLU A 49 3.61 0.95 -1.89
C GLU A 49 2.71 1.53 -0.82
N TYR A 50 2.29 2.78 -0.98
CA TYR A 50 1.34 3.41 -0.09
C TYR A 50 0.01 3.63 -0.80
N SER A 51 -1.07 3.41 -0.05
CA SER A 51 -2.44 3.61 -0.51
C SER A 51 -3.25 4.35 0.54
N TYR A 52 -4.03 5.35 0.11
CA TYR A 52 -4.98 6.04 0.99
C TYR A 52 -6.42 5.75 0.56
N ILE A 53 -7.21 5.24 1.49
CA ILE A 53 -8.62 4.89 1.32
C ILE A 53 -9.45 5.96 2.05
N PRO A 54 -9.98 6.97 1.32
CA PRO A 54 -10.62 8.12 1.95
C PRO A 54 -11.89 7.79 2.72
N ILE A 55 -12.66 6.78 2.26
CA ILE A 55 -13.96 6.41 2.82
C ILE A 55 -13.86 6.08 4.32
N ASN A 56 -12.78 5.42 4.72
CA ASN A 56 -12.53 5.04 6.12
C ASN A 56 -11.30 5.74 6.70
N SER A 57 -10.70 6.70 5.98
CA SER A 57 -9.42 7.33 6.32
C SER A 57 -8.30 6.32 6.65
N VAL A 58 -8.28 5.19 5.94
CA VAL A 58 -7.28 4.14 6.13
C VAL A 58 -6.06 4.43 5.27
N LYS A 59 -4.88 4.35 5.87
CA LYS A 59 -3.60 4.37 5.18
C LYS A 59 -3.05 2.95 5.19
N GLU A 60 -2.70 2.44 4.03
CA GLU A 60 -2.04 1.14 3.88
C GLU A 60 -0.63 1.34 3.34
N ALA A 61 0.32 0.57 3.86
CA ALA A 61 1.67 0.45 3.37
C ALA A 61 1.99 -1.03 3.10
N ILE A 62 2.47 -1.35 1.90
CA ILE A 62 2.90 -2.69 1.53
C ILE A 62 4.41 -2.64 1.30
N LEU A 63 5.14 -3.47 2.04
CA LEU A 63 6.59 -3.61 1.91
C LEU A 63 6.93 -4.75 0.95
N TYR A 64 7.75 -4.44 -0.04
CA TYR A 64 8.35 -5.40 -0.95
C TYR A 64 9.87 -5.42 -0.76
N GLU A 65 10.45 -6.61 -0.78
CA GLU A 65 11.88 -6.83 -0.98
C GLU A 65 12.16 -6.91 -2.47
N ILE A 66 13.19 -6.20 -2.93
CA ILE A 66 13.68 -6.31 -4.29
C ILE A 66 14.99 -7.10 -4.25
N HIS A 67 15.04 -8.21 -5.00
CA HIS A 67 16.24 -9.00 -5.15
C HIS A 67 16.39 -9.43 -6.61
N ASN A 68 17.53 -9.11 -7.23
CA ASN A 68 17.75 -9.31 -8.67
C ASN A 68 16.61 -8.74 -9.54
N SER A 69 16.11 -7.55 -9.19
CA SER A 69 14.98 -6.86 -9.84
C SER A 69 13.59 -7.50 -9.67
N GLU A 70 13.49 -8.65 -9.01
CA GLU A 70 12.23 -9.31 -8.67
C GLU A 70 11.66 -8.73 -7.36
N GLU A 71 10.35 -8.47 -7.32
CA GLU A 71 9.65 -7.94 -6.15
C GLU A 71 8.97 -9.07 -5.39
N LYS A 72 9.27 -9.19 -4.09
CA LYS A 72 8.62 -10.13 -3.18
C LYS A 72 7.93 -9.36 -2.07
N GLU A 73 6.61 -9.55 -1.94
CA GLU A 73 5.86 -8.97 -0.83
C GLU A 73 6.33 -9.57 0.49
N LEU A 74 6.70 -8.70 1.43
CA LEU A 74 7.10 -9.07 2.77
C LEU A 74 5.93 -8.94 3.74
N GLY A 75 5.15 -7.86 3.62
CA GLY A 75 4.00 -7.64 4.48
C GLY A 75 3.19 -6.41 4.09
N ARG A 76 1.97 -6.37 4.61
CA ARG A 76 1.01 -5.26 4.47
C ARG A 76 0.63 -4.77 5.85
N PHE A 77 0.62 -3.45 6.00
CA PHE A 77 0.34 -2.76 7.25
C PHE A 77 -0.66 -1.65 7.02
N SER A 78 -1.45 -1.35 8.03
CA SER A 78 -2.42 -0.26 8.04
C SER A 78 -2.25 0.64 9.26
N ASN A 79 -2.76 1.87 9.19
CA ASN A 79 -2.81 2.77 10.34
C ASN A 79 -3.78 2.31 11.45
N LEU A 80 -4.56 1.27 11.21
CA LEU A 80 -5.42 0.63 12.20
C LEU A 80 -4.71 -0.49 12.96
N ASP A 81 -3.56 -0.95 12.47
CA ASP A 81 -2.80 -2.03 13.10
C ASP A 81 -2.10 -1.57 14.37
N ASN A 82 -1.80 -2.50 15.27
CA ASN A 82 -1.04 -2.19 16.47
C ASN A 82 0.41 -1.84 16.12
N ILE A 83 0.81 -0.58 16.38
CA ILE A 83 2.14 -0.06 16.05
C ILE A 83 3.27 -0.92 16.64
N LEU A 84 3.12 -1.44 17.87
CA LEU A 84 4.16 -2.26 18.51
C LEU A 84 4.33 -3.60 17.78
N GLU A 85 3.24 -4.18 17.28
CA GLU A 85 3.30 -5.43 16.50
C GLU A 85 3.93 -5.19 15.13
N VAL A 86 3.61 -4.07 14.49
CA VAL A 86 4.22 -3.64 13.22
C VAL A 86 5.73 -3.45 13.40
N VAL A 87 6.16 -2.72 14.43
CA VAL A 87 7.59 -2.52 14.72
C VAL A 87 8.29 -3.85 14.98
N LYS A 88 7.70 -4.72 15.81
CA LYS A 88 8.26 -6.04 16.13
C LYS A 88 8.40 -6.93 14.89
N TYR A 89 7.42 -6.89 13.98
CA TYR A 89 7.49 -7.61 12.72
C TYR A 89 8.65 -7.11 11.84
N LEU A 90 8.92 -5.80 11.92
CA LEU A 90 9.90 -5.12 11.09
C LEU A 90 11.32 -5.05 11.68
N GLU A 91 11.55 -5.51 12.91
CA GLU A 91 12.87 -5.45 13.61
C GLU A 91 14.02 -6.10 12.84
N LYS A 92 13.73 -7.06 11.96
CA LYS A 92 14.71 -7.74 11.11
C LYS A 92 15.16 -6.91 9.88
N TYR A 93 14.54 -5.77 9.62
CA TYR A 93 14.83 -4.93 8.46
C TYR A 93 15.63 -3.68 8.88
N PRO A 94 16.30 -2.99 7.92
CA PRO A 94 17.02 -1.77 8.23
C PRO A 94 16.10 -0.73 8.89
N GLN A 95 16.60 -0.07 9.93
CA GLN A 95 15.82 0.89 10.72
C GLN A 95 15.15 1.97 9.86
N LYS A 96 15.82 2.40 8.79
CA LYS A 96 15.28 3.36 7.82
C LYS A 96 14.04 2.85 7.08
N VAL A 97 13.95 1.56 6.78
CA VAL A 97 12.75 0.96 6.18
C VAL A 97 11.58 1.05 7.16
N VAL A 98 11.82 0.73 8.43
CA VAL A 98 10.81 0.80 9.50
C VAL A 98 10.31 2.24 9.67
N GLU A 99 11.22 3.21 9.72
CA GLU A 99 10.89 4.64 9.80
C GLU A 99 10.00 5.08 8.64
N ASN A 100 10.33 4.71 7.40
CA ASN A 100 9.53 5.05 6.22
C ASN A 100 8.12 4.46 6.27
N ILE A 101 7.98 3.21 6.71
CA ILE A 101 6.66 2.57 6.90
C ILE A 101 5.86 3.33 7.96
N LEU A 102 6.44 3.58 9.14
CA LEU A 102 5.74 4.28 10.21
C LEU A 102 5.36 5.71 9.83
N GLN A 103 6.19 6.42 9.06
CA GLN A 103 5.86 7.74 8.52
C GLN A 103 4.70 7.68 7.53
N THR A 104 4.64 6.62 6.71
CA THR A 104 3.55 6.38 5.76
C THR A 104 2.21 6.11 6.48
N LEU A 105 2.26 5.42 7.63
CA LEU A 105 1.08 5.06 8.41
C LEU A 105 0.58 6.16 9.35
N LYS A 106 1.41 7.16 9.69
CA LYS A 106 0.98 8.38 10.40
C LYS A 106 0.04 9.19 9.53
#